data_AF-A0A3D1UZT3-F1
#
_entry.id   AF-A0A3D1UZT3-F1
#
_cell.length_a   1.000
_cell.length_b   1.000
_cell.length_c   1.000
_cell.angle_alpha   90.00
_cell.angle_beta   90.00
_cell.angle_gamma   90.00
#
_symmetry.space_group_name_H-M   'P 1'
#
loop_
_entity.id
_entity.type
_entity.pdbx_description
1 polymer ?
#
loop_
_entity_poly.entity_id
_entity_poly.type
_entity_poly.pdbx_seq_one_letter_code
_entity_poly.pdbx_strand_id
1 'polypeptide(L)'
;MNEIRISMTTVRFFKRIMRPIAEEGIISLPEYNEAISQLASLAEHGVPKPVVTPKLLDQREVAEMLNISHSNFKKLEAEGAFPFKRKMVGSAVRYRNTDVLNYISSCD
;
A
#
# COMPACT_ATOMS: atom_id res chain seq x y z
N MET A 1 -14.10 11.72 -18.04
CA MET A 1 -14.65 11.46 -16.68
C MET A 1 -13.89 12.38 -15.74
N ASN A 2 -14.54 13.32 -15.04
CA ASN A 2 -13.83 14.15 -14.05
C ASN A 2 -13.43 13.24 -12.88
N GLU A 3 -12.14 13.05 -12.65
CA GLU A 3 -11.67 12.35 -11.46
C GLU A 3 -11.94 13.21 -10.23
N ILE A 4 -12.97 12.85 -9.46
CA ILE A 4 -13.23 13.47 -8.16
C ILE A 4 -12.19 12.91 -7.18
N ARG A 5 -11.37 13.80 -6.60
CA ARG A 5 -10.34 13.44 -5.61
C ARG A 5 -10.66 14.05 -4.25
N ILE A 6 -10.41 13.29 -3.20
CA ILE A 6 -10.52 13.79 -1.82
C ILE A 6 -9.42 14.83 -1.61
N SER A 7 -9.78 16.01 -1.11
CA SER A 7 -8.80 17.06 -0.79
C SER A 7 -8.31 16.94 0.65
N MET A 8 -7.09 17.39 0.93
CA MET A 8 -6.59 17.49 2.31
C MET A 8 -7.44 18.43 3.18
N THR A 9 -8.16 19.39 2.59
CA THR A 9 -9.12 20.22 3.31
C THR A 9 -10.32 19.39 3.78
N THR A 10 -10.84 18.50 2.93
CA THR A 10 -11.89 17.55 3.29
C THR A 10 -11.44 16.63 4.43
N VAL A 11 -10.23 16.07 4.35
CA VAL A 11 -9.69 15.20 5.42
C VAL A 11 -9.59 15.94 6.75
N ARG A 12 -9.08 17.18 6.75
CA ARG A 12 -8.99 18.01 7.97
C ARG A 12 -10.36 18.30 8.58
N PHE A 13 -11.37 18.52 7.74
CA PHE A 13 -12.74 18.76 8.19
C PHE A 13 -13.35 17.49 8.81
N PHE A 14 -13.22 16.34 8.14
CA PHE A 14 -13.63 15.03 8.67
C PHE A 14 -12.95 14.73 10.02
N LYS A 15 -11.64 14.94 10.10
CA LYS A 15 -10.88 14.78 11.35
C LYS A 15 -11.47 15.60 12.50
N ARG A 16 -11.87 16.85 12.23
CA ARG A 16 -12.43 17.75 13.24
C ARG A 16 -13.82 17.31 13.69
N ILE A 17 -14.67 16.85 12.78
CA ILE A 17 -16.05 16.42 13.09
C ILE A 17 -16.07 15.06 13.79
N MET A 18 -15.21 14.13 13.38
CA MET A 18 -15.22 12.76 13.91
C MET A 18 -14.52 12.63 15.25
N ARG A 19 -13.67 13.61 15.63
CA ARG A 19 -12.90 13.53 16.86
C ARG A 19 -13.76 13.51 18.15
N PRO A 20 -14.78 14.37 18.32
CA PRO A 20 -15.68 14.27 19.46
C PRO A 20 -16.37 12.90 19.57
N ILE A 21 -16.80 12.33 18.43
CA ILE A 21 -17.45 11.01 18.36
C ILE A 21 -16.51 9.91 18.89
N ALA A 22 -15.22 9.99 18.57
CA ALA A 22 -14.21 9.06 19.07
C ALA A 22 -13.87 9.29 20.56
N GLU A 23 -13.87 10.55 21.00
CA GLU A 23 -13.62 10.93 22.41
C GLU A 23 -14.78 10.52 23.33
N GLU A 24 -16.02 10.52 22.82
CA GLU A 24 -17.22 9.98 23.49
C GLU A 24 -17.25 8.44 23.50
N GLY A 25 -16.33 7.78 22.79
CA GLY A 25 -16.23 6.33 22.74
C GLY A 25 -17.27 5.64 21.85
N ILE A 26 -18.00 6.40 21.02
CA ILE A 26 -18.97 5.86 20.05
C ILE A 26 -18.24 5.01 18.99
N ILE A 27 -17.06 5.49 18.58
CA ILE A 27 -16.09 4.70 17.79
C ILE A 27 -14.77 4.63 18.56
N SER A 28 -14.02 3.56 18.34
CA SER A 28 -12.73 3.40 19.03
C SER A 28 -11.68 4.39 18.48
N LEU A 29 -10.78 4.89 19.34
CA LEU A 29 -9.66 5.73 18.88
C LEU A 29 -8.80 5.05 17.79
N PRO A 30 -8.50 3.73 17.84
CA PRO A 30 -7.81 3.05 16.76
C PRO A 30 -8.55 3.09 15.42
N GLU A 31 -9.86 2.84 15.43
CA GLU A 31 -10.71 2.87 14.24
C GLU A 31 -10.77 4.28 13.63
N TYR A 32 -10.97 5.30 14.47
CA TYR A 32 -10.90 6.70 14.06
C TYR A 32 -9.54 7.03 13.40
N ASN A 33 -8.44 6.63 14.03
CA ASN A 33 -7.10 6.92 13.50
C ASN A 33 -6.86 6.23 12.15
N GLU A 34 -7.33 4.99 11.98
CA GLU A 34 -7.22 4.28 10.71
C GLU A 34 -8.06 4.92 9.62
N ALA A 35 -9.32 5.30 9.89
CA ALA A 35 -10.18 6.00 8.93
C ALA A 35 -9.56 7.32 8.45
N ILE A 36 -9.02 8.14 9.37
CA ILE A 36 -8.33 9.38 9.02
C ILE A 36 -7.05 9.10 8.22
N SER A 37 -6.31 8.05 8.57
CA SER A 37 -5.11 7.63 7.84
C SER A 37 -5.41 7.19 6.41
N GLN A 38 -6.52 6.48 6.19
CA GLN A 38 -6.98 6.06 4.85
C GLN A 38 -7.38 7.25 3.99
N LEU A 39 -8.19 8.17 4.55
CA LEU A 39 -8.61 9.39 3.87
C LEU A 39 -7.42 10.30 3.51
N ALA A 40 -6.43 10.40 4.40
CA ALA A 40 -5.19 11.14 4.13
C ALA A 40 -4.40 10.51 2.97
N SER A 41 -4.21 9.18 2.96
CA SER A 41 -3.54 8.48 1.85
C SER A 41 -4.26 8.70 0.52
N LEU A 42 -5.59 8.63 0.51
CA LEU A 42 -6.40 8.90 -0.69
C LEU A 42 -6.21 10.35 -1.19
N ALA A 43 -6.11 11.31 -0.27
CA ALA A 43 -5.93 12.71 -0.63
C ALA A 43 -4.50 13.03 -1.11
N GLU A 44 -3.48 12.41 -0.53
CA GLU A 44 -2.06 12.66 -0.85
C GLU A 44 -1.56 11.85 -2.05
N HIS A 45 -1.99 10.61 -2.15
CA HIS A 45 -1.44 9.64 -3.11
C HIS A 45 -2.46 9.16 -4.14
N GLY A 46 -3.75 9.49 -3.97
CA GLY A 46 -4.83 8.99 -4.82
C GLY A 46 -5.14 7.51 -4.63
N VAL A 47 -4.52 6.86 -3.63
CA VAL A 47 -4.66 5.43 -3.36
C VAL A 47 -4.91 5.19 -1.86
N PRO A 48 -5.75 4.20 -1.50
CA PRO A 48 -5.93 3.77 -0.12
C PRO A 48 -4.59 3.39 0.52
N LYS A 49 -4.49 3.58 1.83
CA LYS A 49 -3.34 3.07 2.59
C LYS A 49 -3.35 1.54 2.48
N PRO A 50 -2.20 0.93 2.17
CA PRO A 50 -2.13 -0.51 2.01
C PRO A 50 -2.54 -1.22 3.31
N VAL A 51 -3.44 -2.20 3.19
CA VAL A 51 -3.93 -3.03 4.31
C VAL A 51 -2.79 -3.79 4.98
N VAL A 52 -1.68 -3.99 4.26
CA VAL A 52 -0.50 -4.69 4.74
C VAL A 52 0.58 -3.69 5.12
N THR A 53 1.15 -3.85 6.32
CA THR A 53 2.32 -3.09 6.76
C THR A 53 3.42 -3.16 5.70
N PRO A 54 3.90 -2.01 5.18
CA PRO A 54 4.97 -2.01 4.19
C PRO A 54 6.23 -2.68 4.74
N LYS A 55 6.69 -3.73 4.05
CA LYS A 55 7.96 -4.41 4.32
C LYS A 55 8.73 -4.64 3.04
N LEU A 56 10.03 -4.88 3.20
CA LEU A 56 10.94 -5.19 2.12
C LEU A 56 11.11 -6.70 2.00
N LEU A 57 10.67 -7.24 0.88
CA LEU A 57 10.79 -8.65 0.51
C LEU A 57 12.10 -8.89 -0.25
N ASP A 58 12.69 -10.06 -0.05
CA ASP A 58 13.74 -10.57 -0.93
C ASP A 58 13.17 -11.27 -2.18
N GLN A 59 14.04 -11.67 -3.10
CA GLN A 59 13.64 -12.34 -4.36
C GLN A 59 12.91 -13.67 -4.15
N ARG A 60 13.22 -14.40 -3.07
CA ARG A 60 12.56 -15.68 -2.77
C ARG A 60 11.16 -15.46 -2.25
N GLU A 61 10.99 -14.53 -1.31
CA GLU A 61 9.67 -14.15 -0.79
C GLU A 61 8.75 -13.67 -1.91
N VAL A 62 9.26 -12.89 -2.88
CA VAL A 62 8.44 -12.45 -4.02
C VAL A 62 8.07 -13.61 -4.94
N ALA A 63 9.00 -14.52 -5.22
CA ALA A 63 8.72 -15.72 -6.04
C ALA A 63 7.62 -16.60 -5.40
N GLU A 64 7.68 -16.78 -4.08
CA GLU A 64 6.66 -17.49 -3.30
C GLU A 64 5.29 -16.79 -3.40
N MET A 65 5.25 -15.46 -3.26
CA MET A 65 3.99 -14.70 -3.40
C MET A 65 3.38 -14.76 -4.80
N LEU A 66 4.22 -14.89 -5.83
CA LEU A 66 3.78 -15.05 -7.22
C LEU A 66 3.48 -16.51 -7.60
N ASN A 67 3.64 -17.45 -6.66
CA ASN A 67 3.48 -18.89 -6.87
C ASN A 67 4.33 -19.43 -8.03
N ILE A 68 5.58 -18.96 -8.16
CA ILE A 68 6.55 -19.41 -9.15
C ILE A 68 7.87 -19.82 -8.50
N SER A 69 8.68 -20.61 -9.20
CA SER A 69 10.02 -20.95 -8.71
C SER A 69 10.94 -19.71 -8.69
N HIS A 70 11.87 -19.67 -7.74
CA HIS A 70 12.85 -18.60 -7.64
C HIS A 70 13.73 -18.44 -8.90
N SER A 71 14.04 -19.54 -9.60
CA SER A 71 14.75 -19.50 -10.88
C SER A 71 13.92 -18.85 -11.99
N ASN A 72 12.62 -19.17 -12.06
CA ASN A 72 11.72 -18.54 -13.02
C ASN A 72 11.53 -17.04 -12.73
N PHE A 73 11.38 -16.68 -11.45
CA PHE A 73 11.32 -15.28 -11.03
C PHE A 73 12.54 -14.50 -11.52
N LYS A 74 13.77 -15.00 -11.29
CA LYS A 74 15.00 -14.31 -11.73
C LYS A 74 15.05 -14.10 -13.25
N LYS A 75 14.59 -15.08 -14.02
CA LYS A 75 14.53 -14.98 -15.48
C LYS A 75 13.57 -13.87 -15.92
N LEU A 76 12.32 -13.93 -15.45
CA LEU A 76 11.29 -12.93 -15.76
C LEU A 76 11.69 -11.53 -15.28
N GLU A 77 12.34 -11.45 -14.12
CA GLU A 77 12.82 -10.19 -13.58
C GLU A 77 13.95 -9.59 -14.43
N ALA A 78 14.86 -10.41 -14.95
CA ALA A 78 15.92 -9.96 -15.87
C ALA A 78 15.36 -9.51 -17.22
N GLU A 79 14.26 -10.12 -17.66
CA GLU A 79 13.50 -9.75 -18.87
C GLU A 79 12.61 -8.51 -18.66
N GLY A 80 12.52 -7.98 -17.43
CA GLY A 80 11.72 -6.80 -17.11
C GLY A 80 10.21 -7.05 -17.06
N ALA A 81 9.78 -8.29 -16.84
CA ALA A 81 8.38 -8.70 -16.88
C ALA A 81 7.50 -8.10 -15.76
N PHE A 82 8.12 -7.58 -14.69
CA PHE A 82 7.40 -7.10 -13.51
C PHE A 82 7.44 -5.57 -13.37
N PRO A 83 6.32 -4.92 -13.01
CA PRO A 83 6.25 -3.47 -12.88
C PRO A 83 6.75 -2.93 -11.53
N PHE A 84 6.97 -3.80 -10.53
CA PHE A 84 7.45 -3.38 -9.21
C PHE A 84 8.94 -3.03 -9.22
N LYS A 85 9.32 -2.00 -8.45
CA LYS A 85 10.68 -1.43 -8.50
C LYS A 85 11.68 -2.18 -7.60
N ARG A 86 12.89 -2.38 -8.13
CA ARG A 86 14.06 -2.84 -7.36
C ARG A 86 14.51 -1.76 -6.39
N LYS A 87 14.78 -2.13 -5.14
CA LYS A 87 15.40 -1.28 -4.13
C LYS A 87 16.66 -1.94 -3.61
N MET A 88 17.81 -1.28 -3.76
CA MET A 88 19.07 -1.75 -3.16
C MET A 88 19.08 -1.43 -1.66
N VAL A 89 19.34 -2.45 -0.83
CA VAL A 89 19.57 -2.30 0.61
C VAL A 89 20.86 -3.02 0.94
N GLY A 90 21.93 -2.25 1.17
CA GLY A 90 23.29 -2.79 1.19
C GLY A 90 23.63 -3.43 -0.15
N SER A 91 24.04 -4.70 -0.15
CA SER A 91 24.34 -5.50 -1.34
C SER A 91 23.15 -6.32 -1.87
N ALA A 92 22.00 -6.30 -1.19
CA ALA A 92 20.84 -7.12 -1.54
C ALA A 92 19.74 -6.30 -2.23
N VAL A 93 19.12 -6.91 -3.25
CA VAL A 93 17.92 -6.37 -3.91
C VAL A 93 16.70 -6.69 -3.06
N ARG A 94 15.82 -5.70 -2.88
CA ARG A 94 14.55 -5.81 -2.17
C ARG A 94 13.40 -5.23 -2.99
N TYR A 95 12.18 -5.65 -2.66
CA TYR A 95 10.93 -5.19 -3.26
C TYR A 95 9.97 -4.78 -2.16
N ARG A 96 9.12 -3.78 -2.41
CA ARG A 96 8.03 -3.47 -1.48
C ARG A 96 6.94 -4.52 -1.64
N ASN A 97 6.54 -5.15 -0.53
CA ASN A 97 5.42 -6.11 -0.52
C ASN A 97 4.14 -5.50 -1.10
N THR A 98 3.89 -4.21 -0.84
CA THR A 98 2.72 -3.49 -1.37
C THR A 98 2.70 -3.46 -2.90
N ASP A 99 3.87 -3.28 -3.54
CA ASP A 99 3.97 -3.19 -4.99
C ASP A 99 3.75 -4.57 -5.64
N VAL A 100 4.21 -5.63 -4.97
CA VAL A 100 3.99 -7.02 -5.38
C VAL A 100 2.52 -7.42 -5.24
N LEU A 101 1.90 -7.08 -4.11
CA LEU A 101 0.46 -7.34 -3.88
C LEU A 101 -0.41 -6.60 -4.88
N ASN A 102 -0.12 -5.33 -5.16
CA ASN A 102 -0.84 -4.56 -6.16
C ASN A 102 -0.73 -5.18 -7.56
N TYR A 103 0.44 -5.73 -7.91
CA TYR A 103 0.60 -6.46 -9.17
C TYR A 103 -0.26 -7.73 -9.22
N ILE A 104 -0.24 -8.54 -8.15
CA ILE A 104 -1.07 -9.75 -8.07
C ILE A 104 -2.55 -9.38 -8.21
N SER A 105 -3.04 -8.40 -7.44
CA SER A 105 -4.42 -7.92 -7.52
C SER A 105 -4.80 -7.32 -8.88
N SER A 106 -3.84 -6.93 -9.73
CA SER A 106 -4.12 -6.42 -11.07
C SER A 106 -4.16 -7.50 -12.15
N CYS A 107 -3.67 -8.70 -11.83
CA CYS A 107 -3.69 -9.86 -12.71
C CYS A 107 -4.96 -10.71 -12.55
N ASP A 108 -5.67 -10.55 -11.43
CA ASP A 108 -7.00 -11.13 -11.16
C ASP A 108 -8.12 -10.26 -11.75
#